data_AF-A0A5P9IYE2-F1
#
_entry.id   AF-A0A5P9IYE2-F1
#
_cell.length_a   1.000
_cell.length_b   1.000
_cell.length_c   1.000
_cell.angle_alpha   90.00
_cell.angle_beta   90.00
_cell.angle_gamma   90.00
#
_symmetry.space_group_name_H-M   'P 1'
#
loop_
_entity.id
_entity.type
_entity.pdbx_description
1 polymer ?
#
loop_
_entity_poly.entity_id
_entity_poly.type
_entity_poly.pdbx_seq_one_letter_code
_entity_poly.pdbx_strand_id
1 'polypeptide(L)'
;MHHHISFKQDEGLRLQISQSLLPKSHSLVELYLCIPNEMGINPNTLSEESFYHNHVKTRMAYNASGIHLPLVRSRFISKNRGDEQDYRQNLNLYCYQVRLALDTDVNEALAIKEPDAFFIRVQAMQQETERLLKRLRRYKPKEEKLLSFFYNADNFLSWHAEQVILKLLDKGPKSSEHAVERKQLLQFCEAENGYREQKRYNSVSTVDDPNRLANKMHLLQRLIEHGVVLRRETRNLNTLLRRVVKGSVTAIMMAFVMLLVLTARTNFTQVTIGLVALLGTIYGLREIFKEDITRIIWRRIIMGRAKWLQSFYNSTTKVKVAKQKVWLEYIKPTRIPKEIAAIFSKRRQQNKQAAQWMYMRFECDVPVNTFMPGYDALHQSINISMAPMVRYLRKGEGRVYEYSGKKIRKHAVERRYQINVVLVTRDDNHEAQAQRYKITLNRSQIVALEKIGSPSA
;
A
#
# COMPACT_ATOMS: atom_id res chain seq x y z
N MET A 1 -23.22 -10.09 -3.73
CA MET A 1 -21.84 -10.62 -3.86
C MET A 1 -20.96 -9.76 -2.97
N HIS A 2 -20.47 -10.29 -1.85
CA HIS A 2 -19.71 -9.49 -0.89
C HIS A 2 -18.32 -9.14 -1.43
N HIS A 3 -17.99 -7.85 -1.47
CA HIS A 3 -16.62 -7.43 -1.70
C HIS A 3 -15.76 -7.92 -0.53
N HIS A 4 -15.00 -8.99 -0.74
CA HIS A 4 -14.05 -9.47 0.27
C HIS A 4 -12.90 -8.48 0.39
N ILE A 5 -13.01 -7.58 1.37
CA ILE A 5 -11.95 -6.65 1.75
C ILE A 5 -11.10 -7.35 2.81
N SER A 6 -9.81 -7.46 2.52
CA SER A 6 -8.83 -8.04 3.42
C SER A 6 -7.94 -6.94 4.00
N PHE A 7 -7.79 -6.95 5.31
CA PHE A 7 -6.86 -6.10 6.04
C PHE A 7 -5.79 -6.98 6.68
N LYS A 8 -4.57 -6.90 6.18
CA LYS A 8 -3.46 -7.76 6.63
C LYS A 8 -2.20 -6.94 6.87
N GLN A 9 -1.35 -7.46 7.74
CA GLN A 9 0.02 -6.99 7.85
C GLN A 9 0.83 -7.60 6.70
N ASP A 10 1.52 -6.74 5.96
CA ASP A 10 2.50 -7.12 4.94
C ASP A 10 3.91 -7.10 5.57
N GLU A 11 4.95 -7.55 4.85
CA GLU A 11 6.31 -7.64 5.39
C GLU A 11 6.78 -6.32 6.05
N GLY A 12 7.28 -6.43 7.29
CA GLY A 12 7.80 -5.32 8.07
C GLY A 12 6.73 -4.41 8.68
N LEU A 13 6.88 -3.09 8.49
CA LEU A 13 6.01 -2.04 9.05
C LEU A 13 4.94 -1.59 8.05
N ARG A 14 4.34 -2.51 7.28
CA ARG A 14 3.36 -2.20 6.25
C ARG A 14 2.03 -2.87 6.53
N LEU A 15 0.96 -2.13 6.32
CA LEU A 15 -0.42 -2.60 6.37
C LEU A 15 -0.96 -2.57 4.95
N GLN A 16 -1.59 -3.67 4.54
CA GLN A 16 -2.18 -3.81 3.22
C GLN A 16 -3.69 -3.96 3.33
N ILE A 17 -4.39 -3.14 2.55
CA ILE A 17 -5.84 -3.25 2.33
C ILE A 17 -6.05 -3.73 0.91
N SER A 18 -6.65 -4.89 0.74
CA SER A 18 -6.84 -5.52 -0.56
C SER A 18 -8.32 -5.74 -0.84
N GLN A 19 -8.77 -5.31 -2.02
CA GLN A 19 -10.16 -5.44 -2.48
C GLN A 19 -10.24 -5.73 -3.98
N SER A 20 -11.35 -6.34 -4.41
CA SER A 20 -11.64 -6.64 -5.81
C SER A 20 -12.77 -5.73 -6.30
N LEU A 21 -12.56 -5.01 -7.39
CA LEU A 21 -13.50 -4.04 -7.96
C LEU A 21 -14.03 -4.54 -9.31
N LEU A 22 -15.33 -4.36 -9.56
CA LEU A 22 -15.98 -4.77 -10.80
C LEU A 22 -16.09 -3.59 -11.79
N PRO A 23 -16.43 -3.83 -13.07
CA PRO A 23 -16.79 -2.74 -13.98
C PRO A 23 -17.99 -1.95 -13.42
N LYS A 24 -17.99 -0.63 -13.62
CA LYS A 24 -19.03 0.29 -13.09
C LYS A 24 -19.24 0.26 -11.56
N SER A 25 -18.29 -0.27 -10.78
CA SER A 25 -18.40 -0.25 -9.33
C SER A 25 -17.90 1.07 -8.72
N HIS A 26 -18.53 1.48 -7.64
CA HIS A 26 -18.05 2.46 -6.68
C HIS A 26 -17.63 1.75 -5.40
N SER A 27 -16.50 2.13 -4.85
CA SER A 27 -16.02 1.58 -3.58
C SER A 27 -15.50 2.68 -2.68
N LEU A 28 -15.97 2.66 -1.43
CA LEU A 28 -15.52 3.58 -0.40
C LEU A 28 -14.87 2.83 0.76
N VAL A 29 -13.61 3.17 1.02
CA VAL A 29 -12.86 2.66 2.17
C VAL A 29 -12.44 3.82 3.07
N GLU A 30 -12.86 3.78 4.34
CA GLU A 30 -12.55 4.77 5.35
C GLU A 30 -11.73 4.12 6.48
N LEU A 31 -10.66 4.79 6.92
CA LEU A 31 -9.84 4.38 8.04
C LEU A 31 -9.80 5.48 9.08
N TYR A 32 -10.18 5.12 10.30
CA TYR A 32 -10.08 5.96 11.48
C TYR A 32 -8.98 5.40 12.38
N LEU A 33 -7.88 6.13 12.51
CA LEU A 33 -6.77 5.76 13.36
C LEU A 33 -6.79 6.60 14.64
N CYS A 34 -6.81 5.93 15.78
CA CYS A 34 -6.65 6.51 17.10
C CYS A 34 -5.21 6.25 17.57
N ILE A 35 -4.37 7.28 17.51
CA ILE A 35 -2.94 7.22 17.78
C ILE A 35 -2.68 7.78 19.19
N PRO A 36 -2.06 7.04 20.12
CA PRO A 36 -1.73 7.57 21.45
C PRO A 36 -0.81 8.79 21.39
N ASN A 37 -1.07 9.81 22.21
CA ASN A 37 -0.23 11.02 22.25
C ASN A 37 1.21 10.74 22.67
N GLU A 38 1.46 9.67 23.43
CA GLU A 38 2.80 9.20 23.80
C GLU A 38 3.68 8.85 22.59
N MET A 39 3.09 8.62 21.41
CA MET A 39 3.85 8.37 20.18
C MET A 39 4.42 9.67 19.58
N GLY A 40 4.03 10.85 20.05
CA GLY A 40 4.55 12.15 19.56
C GLY A 40 4.13 12.51 18.13
N ILE A 41 3.09 11.85 17.59
CA ILE A 41 2.63 12.05 16.22
C ILE A 41 1.56 13.13 16.20
N ASN A 42 1.84 14.21 15.48
CA ASN A 42 0.94 15.35 15.33
C ASN A 42 1.17 16.02 13.95
N PRO A 43 0.34 17.00 13.57
CA PRO A 43 0.48 17.68 12.27
C PRO A 43 1.85 18.37 12.04
N ASN A 44 2.59 18.68 13.12
CA ASN A 44 3.90 19.33 13.05
C ASN A 44 5.03 18.30 12.87
N THR A 45 4.95 17.14 13.52
CA THR A 45 5.96 16.08 13.43
C THR A 45 5.78 15.20 12.18
N LEU A 46 4.55 14.93 11.78
CA LEU A 46 4.24 14.16 10.58
C LEU A 46 3.18 14.87 9.75
N SER A 47 3.63 15.62 8.75
CA SER A 47 2.73 16.30 7.83
C SER A 47 1.99 15.31 6.93
N GLU A 48 0.72 15.60 6.65
CA GLU A 48 -0.16 14.77 5.85
C GLU A 48 0.38 14.56 4.42
N GLU A 49 0.92 15.61 3.80
CA GLU A 49 1.50 15.53 2.45
C GLU A 49 2.71 14.60 2.41
N SER A 50 3.64 14.73 3.37
CA SER A 50 4.82 13.87 3.46
C SER A 50 4.45 12.41 3.76
N PHE A 51 3.43 12.19 4.59
CA PHE A 51 2.96 10.85 4.93
C PHE A 51 2.35 10.18 3.70
N TYR A 52 1.44 10.87 3.01
CA TYR A 52 0.79 10.33 1.83
C TYR A 52 1.77 10.00 0.71
N HIS A 53 2.63 10.94 0.30
CA HIS A 53 3.50 10.73 -0.86
C HIS A 53 4.56 9.64 -0.65
N ASN A 54 5.08 9.50 0.58
CA ASN A 54 6.17 8.57 0.86
C ASN A 54 5.70 7.21 1.39
N HIS A 55 4.57 7.18 2.12
CA HIS A 55 4.17 6.02 2.92
C HIS A 55 2.81 5.44 2.55
N VAL A 56 2.03 6.09 1.68
CA VAL A 56 0.75 5.56 1.18
C VAL A 56 0.87 5.30 -0.33
N LYS A 57 0.80 4.02 -0.71
CA LYS A 57 0.88 3.60 -2.11
C LYS A 57 -0.33 2.76 -2.46
N THR A 58 -1.09 3.22 -3.46
CA THR A 58 -2.14 2.41 -4.07
C THR A 58 -1.59 1.75 -5.34
N ARG A 59 -1.82 0.45 -5.48
CA ARG A 59 -1.57 -0.31 -6.70
C ARG A 59 -2.88 -0.95 -7.15
N MET A 60 -3.15 -0.88 -8.45
CA MET A 60 -4.27 -1.58 -9.08
C MET A 60 -3.71 -2.48 -10.16
N ALA A 61 -4.18 -3.72 -10.19
CA ALA A 61 -3.85 -4.68 -11.23
C ALA A 61 -5.14 -5.32 -11.72
N TYR A 62 -5.16 -5.68 -13.00
CA TYR A 62 -6.25 -6.51 -13.47
C TYR A 62 -6.19 -7.89 -12.83
N ASN A 63 -7.36 -8.37 -12.44
CA ASN A 63 -7.58 -9.67 -11.88
C ASN A 63 -8.62 -10.41 -12.71
N ALA A 64 -8.45 -11.71 -12.85
CA ALA A 64 -9.46 -12.56 -13.42
C ALA A 64 -9.98 -13.47 -12.31
N SER A 65 -11.30 -13.50 -12.13
CA SER A 65 -11.92 -14.36 -11.13
C SER A 65 -11.86 -15.80 -11.61
N GLY A 66 -10.87 -16.56 -11.12
CA GLY A 66 -10.81 -18.00 -11.35
C GLY A 66 -9.39 -18.54 -11.30
N ILE A 67 -9.14 -19.43 -10.34
CA ILE A 67 -7.92 -20.27 -10.20
C ILE A 67 -7.69 -21.11 -11.49
N HIS A 68 -8.72 -21.27 -12.33
CA HIS A 68 -8.68 -22.00 -13.59
C HIS A 68 -8.25 -21.15 -14.81
N LEU A 69 -8.05 -19.84 -14.71
CA LEU A 69 -7.68 -19.03 -15.87
C LEU A 69 -6.26 -19.28 -16.43
N PRO A 70 -5.25 -19.62 -15.61
CA PRO A 70 -3.95 -20.08 -16.14
C PRO A 70 -4.10 -21.26 -17.12
N LEU A 71 -5.08 -22.14 -16.85
CA LEU A 71 -5.42 -23.32 -17.66
C LEU A 71 -6.24 -22.97 -18.92
N VAL A 72 -7.09 -21.94 -18.86
CA VAL A 72 -7.90 -21.49 -20.00
C VAL A 72 -7.05 -20.66 -20.97
N ARG A 73 -6.12 -19.84 -20.47
CA ARG A 73 -5.26 -19.00 -21.32
C ARG A 73 -4.12 -19.75 -21.97
N SER A 74 -3.63 -20.84 -21.35
CA SER A 74 -2.74 -21.77 -22.03
C SER A 74 -3.39 -22.37 -23.29
N ARG A 75 -4.71 -22.61 -23.27
CA ARG A 75 -5.50 -22.99 -24.45
C ARG A 75 -5.71 -21.82 -25.43
N PHE A 76 -5.90 -20.58 -24.97
CA PHE A 76 -5.99 -19.41 -25.87
C PHE A 76 -4.67 -19.05 -26.58
N ILE A 77 -3.52 -19.32 -25.95
CA ILE A 77 -2.19 -19.25 -26.61
C ILE A 77 -2.15 -20.16 -27.86
N SER A 78 -2.99 -21.20 -27.92
CA SER A 78 -3.03 -22.14 -29.05
C SER A 78 -4.11 -21.87 -30.09
N LYS A 79 -5.17 -21.10 -29.78
CA LYS A 79 -6.41 -21.10 -30.60
C LYS A 79 -6.56 -19.93 -31.57
N ASN A 80 -5.97 -18.76 -31.29
CA ASN A 80 -6.00 -17.65 -32.24
C ASN A 80 -4.58 -17.37 -32.75
N ARG A 81 -4.37 -17.49 -34.06
CA ARG A 81 -3.30 -16.80 -34.79
C ARG A 81 -3.60 -15.28 -34.76
N GLY A 82 -3.50 -14.65 -33.59
CA GLY A 82 -3.88 -13.24 -33.38
C GLY A 82 -2.84 -12.49 -32.54
N ASP A 83 -2.51 -11.28 -33.02
CA ASP A 83 -1.63 -10.21 -32.52
C ASP A 83 -0.69 -10.51 -31.33
N GLU A 84 0.60 -10.18 -31.54
CA GLU A 84 1.70 -10.21 -30.56
C GLU A 84 1.32 -9.64 -29.18
N GLN A 85 0.43 -8.65 -29.17
CA GLN A 85 -0.06 -7.97 -27.98
C GLN A 85 -0.94 -8.85 -27.08
N ASP A 86 -1.82 -9.66 -27.66
CA ASP A 86 -2.72 -10.55 -26.93
C ASP A 86 -1.96 -11.71 -26.29
N TYR A 87 -1.00 -12.30 -27.03
CA TYR A 87 -0.11 -13.31 -26.48
C TYR A 87 0.68 -12.77 -25.28
N ARG A 88 1.32 -11.61 -25.45
CA ARG A 88 2.11 -10.98 -24.38
C ARG A 88 1.26 -10.69 -23.15
N GLN A 89 0.05 -10.16 -23.34
CA GLN A 89 -0.84 -9.84 -22.23
C GLN A 89 -1.29 -11.10 -21.47
N ASN A 90 -1.59 -12.19 -22.18
CA ASN A 90 -1.96 -13.46 -21.58
C ASN A 90 -0.81 -14.12 -20.82
N LEU A 91 0.39 -14.13 -21.41
CA LEU A 91 1.61 -14.60 -20.75
C LEU A 91 1.91 -13.81 -19.47
N ASN A 92 1.80 -12.49 -19.56
CA ASN A 92 2.04 -11.58 -18.45
C ASN A 92 1.06 -11.81 -17.30
N LEU A 93 -0.24 -12.00 -17.58
CA LEU A 93 -1.23 -12.35 -16.56
C LEU A 93 -0.92 -13.70 -15.91
N TYR A 94 -0.62 -14.73 -16.71
CA TYR A 94 -0.28 -16.05 -16.19
C TYR A 94 0.88 -15.94 -15.18
N CYS A 95 1.97 -15.30 -15.58
CA CYS A 95 3.15 -15.17 -14.73
C CYS A 95 2.86 -14.31 -13.48
N TYR A 96 2.07 -13.24 -13.62
CA TYR A 96 1.67 -12.40 -12.49
C TYR A 96 0.83 -13.16 -11.46
N GLN A 97 -0.12 -13.99 -11.92
CA GLN A 97 -0.96 -14.81 -11.06
C GLN A 97 -0.16 -15.91 -10.35
N VAL A 98 0.71 -16.62 -11.07
CA VAL A 98 1.59 -17.64 -10.47
C VAL A 98 2.47 -17.01 -9.40
N ARG A 99 3.06 -15.84 -9.67
CA ARG A 99 3.86 -15.12 -8.68
C ARG A 99 3.06 -14.76 -7.43
N LEU A 100 1.86 -14.20 -7.59
CA LEU A 100 1.00 -13.83 -6.46
C LEU A 100 0.54 -15.06 -5.64
N ALA A 101 0.24 -16.18 -6.31
CA ALA A 101 -0.12 -17.43 -5.65
C ALA A 101 1.04 -17.95 -4.81
N LEU A 102 2.25 -18.05 -5.40
CA LEU A 102 3.46 -18.46 -4.69
C LEU A 102 3.77 -17.56 -3.49
N ASP A 103 3.68 -16.24 -3.65
CA ASP A 103 3.88 -15.29 -2.53
C ASP A 103 2.88 -15.53 -1.39
N THR A 104 1.63 -15.87 -1.73
CA THR A 104 0.57 -16.15 -0.75
C THR A 104 0.82 -17.48 -0.05
N ASP A 105 1.10 -18.53 -0.81
CA ASP A 105 1.38 -19.88 -0.29
C ASP A 105 2.61 -19.90 0.63
N VAL A 106 3.64 -19.12 0.29
CA VAL A 106 4.83 -18.94 1.15
C VAL A 106 4.45 -18.35 2.50
N ASN A 107 3.65 -17.28 2.50
CA ASN A 107 3.24 -16.62 3.74
C ASN A 107 2.35 -17.53 4.60
N GLU A 108 1.49 -18.33 3.97
CA GLU A 108 0.67 -19.34 4.65
C GLU A 108 1.52 -20.47 5.22
N ALA A 109 2.47 -21.00 4.44
CA ALA A 109 3.38 -22.05 4.89
C ALA A 109 4.24 -21.59 6.06
N LEU A 110 4.79 -20.36 6.01
CA LEU A 110 5.57 -19.78 7.11
C LEU A 110 4.76 -19.53 8.39
N ALA A 111 3.42 -19.48 8.31
CA ALA A 111 2.57 -19.38 9.48
C ALA A 111 2.46 -20.70 10.26
N ILE A 112 2.75 -21.84 9.61
CA ILE A 112 2.71 -23.18 10.21
C ILE A 112 3.99 -23.39 11.03
N LYS A 113 3.84 -23.65 12.34
CA LYS A 113 4.96 -23.86 13.26
C LYS A 113 5.33 -25.33 13.46
N GLU A 114 4.39 -26.23 13.19
CA GLU A 114 4.57 -27.68 13.33
C GLU A 114 5.37 -28.22 12.14
N PRO A 115 6.52 -28.89 12.37
CA PRO A 115 7.40 -29.36 11.30
C PRO A 115 6.71 -30.27 10.28
N ASP A 116 5.99 -31.30 10.74
CA ASP A 116 5.33 -32.28 9.85
C ASP A 116 4.34 -31.60 8.91
N ALA A 117 3.43 -30.79 9.48
CA ALA A 117 2.42 -30.05 8.71
C ALA A 117 3.06 -29.03 7.75
N PHE A 118 4.18 -28.42 8.15
CA PHE A 118 4.94 -27.50 7.31
C PHE A 118 5.51 -28.22 6.09
N PHE A 119 6.23 -29.34 6.26
CA PHE A 119 6.86 -30.05 5.15
C PHE A 119 5.83 -30.64 4.18
N ILE A 120 4.69 -31.14 4.68
CA ILE A 120 3.58 -31.59 3.83
C ILE A 120 3.05 -30.45 2.94
N ARG A 121 2.83 -29.25 3.52
CA ARG A 121 2.35 -28.08 2.77
C ARG A 121 3.39 -27.62 1.74
N VAL A 122 4.67 -27.59 2.09
CA VAL A 122 5.75 -27.17 1.19
C VAL A 122 5.93 -28.16 0.04
N GLN A 123 5.83 -29.46 0.30
CA GLN A 123 5.90 -30.48 -0.75
C GLN A 123 4.72 -30.39 -1.73
N ALA A 124 3.50 -30.18 -1.22
CA ALA A 124 2.34 -29.91 -2.07
C ALA A 124 2.54 -28.66 -2.94
N MET A 125 3.04 -27.57 -2.35
CA MET A 125 3.36 -26.33 -3.07
C MET A 125 4.42 -26.55 -4.16
N GLN A 126 5.48 -27.32 -3.87
CA GLN A 126 6.52 -27.66 -4.84
C GLN A 126 5.93 -28.42 -6.04
N GLN A 127 5.11 -29.43 -5.80
CA GLN A 127 4.47 -30.22 -6.86
C GLN A 127 3.53 -29.38 -7.72
N GLU A 128 2.76 -28.47 -7.12
CA GLU A 128 1.90 -27.54 -7.85
C GLU A 128 2.71 -26.56 -8.71
N THR A 129 3.80 -26.02 -8.15
CA THR A 129 4.72 -25.13 -8.86
C THR A 129 5.33 -25.83 -10.07
N GLU A 130 5.79 -27.07 -9.91
CA GLU A 130 6.35 -27.89 -10.99
C GLU A 130 5.32 -28.16 -12.09
N ARG A 131 4.06 -28.47 -11.72
CA ARG A 131 2.96 -28.66 -12.68
C ARG A 131 2.67 -27.38 -13.47
N LEU A 132 2.71 -26.21 -12.82
CA LEU A 132 2.51 -24.91 -13.47
C LEU A 132 3.66 -24.60 -14.45
N LEU A 133 4.91 -24.75 -14.03
CA LEU A 133 6.09 -24.54 -14.90
C LEU A 133 6.08 -25.49 -16.11
N LYS A 134 5.82 -26.79 -15.90
CA LYS A 134 5.70 -27.76 -17.01
C LYS A 134 4.59 -27.37 -17.99
N ARG A 135 3.46 -26.84 -17.50
CA ARG A 135 2.37 -26.36 -18.37
C ARG A 135 2.82 -25.16 -19.18
N LEU A 136 3.40 -24.13 -18.58
CA LEU A 136 3.92 -22.96 -19.31
C LEU A 136 4.87 -23.39 -20.44
N ARG A 137 5.81 -24.29 -20.13
CA ARG A 137 6.81 -24.81 -21.08
C ARG A 137 6.23 -25.60 -22.25
N ARG A 138 5.06 -26.22 -22.09
CA ARG A 138 4.35 -26.92 -23.19
C ARG A 138 3.82 -25.97 -24.25
N TYR A 139 3.52 -24.72 -23.90
CA TYR A 139 2.94 -23.73 -24.82
C TYR A 139 3.98 -22.78 -25.41
N LYS A 140 5.20 -23.30 -25.64
CA LYS A 140 6.27 -22.54 -26.28
C LYS A 140 5.84 -22.08 -27.69
N PRO A 141 5.89 -20.77 -27.99
CA PRO A 141 5.53 -20.26 -29.31
C PRO A 141 6.58 -20.65 -30.35
N LYS A 142 6.19 -20.74 -31.63
CA LYS A 142 7.12 -21.03 -32.74
C LYS A 142 7.77 -19.77 -33.32
N GLU A 143 7.14 -18.61 -33.16
CA GLU A 143 7.60 -17.32 -33.70
C GLU A 143 8.73 -16.70 -32.85
N GLU A 144 9.78 -16.20 -33.52
CA GLU A 144 10.98 -15.67 -32.87
C GLU A 144 10.72 -14.45 -31.96
N LYS A 145 9.82 -13.55 -32.38
CA LYS A 145 9.44 -12.38 -31.56
C LYS A 145 8.76 -12.81 -30.25
N LEU A 146 7.81 -13.75 -30.34
CA LEU A 146 7.08 -14.28 -29.18
C LEU A 146 7.97 -15.13 -28.26
N LEU A 147 8.98 -15.80 -28.83
CA LEU A 147 9.98 -16.56 -28.07
C LEU A 147 10.76 -15.67 -27.11
N SER A 148 11.09 -14.43 -27.50
CA SER A 148 11.79 -13.49 -26.61
C SER A 148 10.99 -13.18 -25.33
N PHE A 149 9.69 -12.93 -25.46
CA PHE A 149 8.80 -12.71 -24.32
C PHE A 149 8.65 -13.97 -23.47
N PHE A 150 8.52 -15.14 -24.13
CA PHE A 150 8.44 -16.43 -23.45
C PHE A 150 9.71 -16.71 -22.62
N TYR A 151 10.90 -16.52 -23.17
CA TYR A 151 12.16 -16.76 -22.46
C TYR A 151 12.34 -15.82 -21.26
N ASN A 152 11.94 -14.56 -21.40
CA ASN A 152 11.93 -13.61 -20.29
C ASN A 152 11.00 -14.05 -19.15
N ALA A 153 9.81 -14.55 -19.50
CA ALA A 153 8.83 -15.05 -18.55
C ALA A 153 9.27 -16.35 -17.85
N ASP A 154 9.74 -17.34 -18.61
CA ASP A 154 10.19 -18.65 -18.08
C ASP A 154 11.44 -18.49 -17.20
N ASN A 155 12.40 -17.64 -17.59
CA ASN A 155 13.58 -17.34 -16.78
C ASN A 155 13.20 -16.74 -15.42
N PHE A 156 12.31 -15.73 -15.41
CA PHE A 156 11.85 -15.11 -14.18
C PHE A 156 11.09 -16.09 -13.27
N LEU A 157 10.14 -16.85 -13.83
CA LEU A 157 9.33 -17.79 -13.03
C LEU A 157 10.16 -18.94 -12.48
N SER A 158 11.09 -19.50 -13.27
CA SER A 158 12.02 -20.55 -12.82
C SER A 158 12.87 -20.04 -11.66
N TRP A 159 13.46 -18.84 -11.79
CA TRP A 159 14.24 -18.23 -10.71
C TRP A 159 13.38 -17.92 -9.48
N HIS A 160 12.18 -17.36 -9.66
CA HIS A 160 11.29 -17.01 -8.55
C HIS A 160 10.82 -18.25 -7.78
N ALA A 161 10.45 -19.33 -8.49
CA ALA A 161 10.05 -20.60 -7.88
C ALA A 161 11.16 -21.18 -6.99
N GLU A 162 12.40 -21.17 -7.47
CA GLU A 162 13.55 -21.59 -6.69
C GLU A 162 13.75 -20.71 -5.44
N GLN A 163 13.78 -19.39 -5.61
CA GLN A 163 14.01 -18.47 -4.49
C GLN A 163 12.94 -18.57 -3.41
N VAL A 164 11.68 -18.80 -3.80
CA VAL A 164 10.57 -19.04 -2.89
C VAL A 164 10.80 -20.30 -2.04
N ILE A 165 11.22 -21.41 -2.65
CA ILE A 165 11.49 -22.65 -1.93
C ILE A 165 12.72 -22.50 -1.03
N LEU A 166 13.79 -21.84 -1.51
CA LEU A 166 14.96 -21.54 -0.68
C LEU A 166 14.60 -20.66 0.53
N LYS A 167 13.75 -19.65 0.34
CA LYS A 167 13.23 -18.80 1.42
C LYS A 167 12.44 -19.61 2.46
N LEU A 168 11.66 -20.60 2.03
CA LEU A 168 10.94 -21.51 2.91
C LEU A 168 11.90 -22.43 3.69
N LEU A 169 12.93 -22.96 3.05
CA LEU A 169 13.94 -23.80 3.70
C LEU A 169 14.79 -23.05 4.73
N ASP A 170 15.03 -21.75 4.50
CA ASP A 170 15.78 -20.88 5.42
C ASP A 170 14.95 -20.48 6.65
N LYS A 171 13.70 -20.03 6.43
CA LYS A 171 12.82 -19.51 7.49
C LYS A 171 11.93 -20.56 8.16
N GLY A 172 11.85 -21.76 7.60
CA GLY A 172 11.02 -22.86 8.10
C GLY A 172 11.53 -23.45 9.43
N PRO A 173 10.72 -24.29 10.08
CA PRO A 173 11.12 -24.99 11.30
C PRO A 173 12.31 -25.91 11.03
N LYS A 174 13.32 -25.85 11.91
CA LYS A 174 14.48 -26.76 11.85
C LYS A 174 14.10 -28.09 12.48
N SER A 175 14.07 -29.14 11.68
CA SER A 175 13.90 -30.52 12.13
C SER A 175 14.96 -31.41 11.49
N SER A 176 15.54 -32.31 12.28
CA SER A 176 16.44 -33.37 11.80
C SER A 176 15.69 -34.53 11.16
N GLU A 177 14.41 -34.70 11.46
CA GLU A 177 13.59 -35.84 11.03
C GLU A 177 13.18 -35.72 9.55
N HIS A 178 13.11 -34.51 9.00
CA HIS A 178 12.71 -34.25 7.61
C HIS A 178 13.88 -34.05 6.62
N ALA A 179 14.97 -34.79 6.81
CA ALA A 179 16.14 -34.67 5.94
C ALA A 179 15.84 -35.09 4.49
N VAL A 180 14.92 -36.04 4.29
CA VAL A 180 14.56 -36.58 2.98
C VAL A 180 13.78 -35.57 2.16
N GLU A 181 12.76 -34.96 2.76
CA GLU A 181 11.90 -33.93 2.15
C GLU A 181 12.73 -32.70 1.80
N ARG A 182 13.63 -32.29 2.70
CA ARG A 182 14.57 -31.20 2.43
C ARG A 182 15.47 -31.48 1.23
N LYS A 183 15.95 -32.73 1.09
CA LYS A 183 16.76 -33.13 -0.07
C LYS A 183 15.95 -33.10 -1.36
N GLN A 184 14.70 -33.54 -1.35
CA GLN A 184 13.81 -33.47 -2.52
C GLN A 184 13.56 -32.02 -2.98
N LEU A 185 13.34 -31.10 -2.02
CA LEU A 185 13.16 -29.68 -2.32
C LEU A 185 14.43 -29.06 -2.91
N LEU A 186 15.62 -29.40 -2.40
CA LEU A 186 16.89 -28.95 -2.96
C LEU A 186 17.13 -29.52 -4.37
N GLN A 187 16.79 -30.79 -4.61
CA GLN A 187 16.87 -31.38 -5.95
C GLN A 187 16.00 -30.66 -6.97
N PHE A 188 14.81 -30.18 -6.56
CA PHE A 188 13.98 -29.35 -7.43
C PHE A 188 14.66 -28.01 -7.75
N CYS A 189 15.26 -27.34 -6.76
CA CYS A 189 16.03 -26.11 -6.98
C CYS A 189 17.22 -26.33 -7.93
N GLU A 190 17.96 -27.42 -7.74
CA GLU A 190 19.08 -27.80 -8.62
C GLU A 190 18.62 -28.10 -10.05
N ALA A 191 17.51 -28.81 -10.22
CA ALA A 191 16.93 -29.11 -11.53
C ALA A 191 16.50 -27.84 -12.28
N GLU A 192 15.88 -26.89 -11.58
CA GLU A 192 15.49 -25.60 -12.16
C GLU A 192 16.71 -24.73 -12.51
N ASN A 193 17.76 -24.74 -11.68
CA ASN A 193 19.01 -24.06 -12.02
C ASN A 193 19.68 -24.68 -13.26
N GLY A 194 19.81 -26.01 -13.30
CA GLY A 194 20.35 -26.72 -14.45
C GLY A 194 19.55 -26.47 -15.74
N TYR A 195 18.23 -26.35 -15.65
CA TYR A 195 17.39 -25.98 -16.79
C TYR A 195 17.74 -24.58 -17.33
N ARG A 196 17.94 -23.59 -16.46
CA ARG A 196 18.30 -22.22 -16.88
C ARG A 196 19.70 -22.16 -17.51
N GLU A 197 20.63 -22.97 -17.02
CA GLU A 197 21.99 -23.11 -17.59
C GLU A 197 21.93 -23.74 -18.99
N GLN A 198 21.19 -24.84 -19.16
CA GLN A 198 21.00 -25.50 -20.46
C GLN A 198 20.37 -24.57 -21.50
N LYS A 199 19.42 -23.72 -21.08
CA LYS A 199 18.77 -22.74 -21.96
C LYS A 199 19.54 -21.44 -22.15
N ARG A 200 20.65 -21.26 -21.42
CA ARG A 200 21.51 -20.06 -21.48
C ARG A 200 20.74 -18.75 -21.33
N TYR A 201 19.79 -18.70 -20.40
CA TYR A 201 18.98 -17.49 -20.20
C TYR A 201 19.78 -16.30 -19.65
N ASN A 202 20.87 -16.57 -18.93
CA ASN A 202 21.71 -15.59 -18.27
C ASN A 202 23.15 -15.72 -18.79
N SER A 203 23.84 -14.59 -18.92
CA SER A 203 25.27 -14.58 -19.22
C SER A 203 26.06 -15.06 -18.00
N VAL A 204 27.26 -15.60 -18.22
CA VAL A 204 28.17 -16.02 -17.15
C VAL A 204 28.40 -14.88 -16.15
N SER A 205 28.69 -13.67 -16.68
CA SER A 205 28.85 -12.44 -15.89
C SER A 205 27.63 -11.99 -15.08
N THR A 206 26.43 -12.47 -15.41
CA THR A 206 25.20 -12.21 -14.64
C THR A 206 25.00 -13.25 -13.55
N VAL A 207 25.42 -14.49 -13.78
CA VAL A 207 25.32 -15.59 -12.80
C VAL A 207 26.36 -15.42 -11.70
N ASP A 208 27.57 -14.95 -12.04
CA ASP A 208 28.67 -14.77 -11.10
C ASP A 208 28.42 -13.67 -10.06
N ASP A 209 27.59 -12.67 -10.39
CA ASP A 209 27.24 -11.56 -9.49
C ASP A 209 25.76 -11.64 -9.07
N PRO A 210 25.49 -12.04 -7.81
CA PRO A 210 24.12 -12.17 -7.29
C PRO A 210 23.29 -10.89 -7.42
N ASN A 211 23.91 -9.71 -7.31
CA ASN A 211 23.20 -8.43 -7.40
C ASN A 211 22.77 -8.15 -8.84
N ARG A 212 23.61 -8.50 -9.82
CA ARG A 212 23.25 -8.36 -11.25
C ARG A 212 22.12 -9.32 -11.62
N LEU A 213 22.17 -10.56 -11.13
CA LEU A 213 21.09 -11.51 -11.32
C LEU A 213 19.78 -10.97 -10.74
N ALA A 214 19.79 -10.53 -9.48
CA ALA A 214 18.61 -9.97 -8.81
C ALA A 214 18.04 -8.75 -9.56
N ASN A 215 18.90 -7.82 -9.99
CA ASN A 215 18.47 -6.64 -10.77
C ASN A 215 17.86 -7.02 -12.12
N LYS A 216 18.43 -8.01 -12.82
CA LYS A 216 17.85 -8.55 -14.05
C LYS A 216 16.48 -9.17 -13.77
N MET A 217 16.33 -9.95 -12.70
CA MET A 217 15.05 -10.56 -12.33
C MET A 217 13.99 -9.53 -11.97
N HIS A 218 14.36 -8.45 -11.27
CA HIS A 218 13.46 -7.32 -11.02
C HIS A 218 13.05 -6.57 -12.30
N LEU A 219 13.92 -6.50 -13.31
CA LEU A 219 13.55 -5.98 -14.63
C LEU A 219 12.54 -6.91 -15.31
N LEU A 220 12.81 -8.22 -15.34
CA LEU A 220 11.90 -9.21 -15.95
C LEU A 220 10.52 -9.21 -15.26
N GLN A 221 10.49 -9.10 -13.92
CA GLN A 221 9.26 -8.92 -13.17
C GLN A 221 8.46 -7.71 -13.67
N ARG A 222 9.11 -6.55 -13.82
CA ARG A 222 8.44 -5.32 -14.32
C ARG A 222 7.92 -5.49 -15.75
N LEU A 223 8.62 -6.23 -16.60
CA LEU A 223 8.19 -6.52 -17.98
C LEU A 223 6.96 -7.43 -18.01
N ILE A 224 6.90 -8.39 -17.10
CA ILE A 224 5.75 -9.28 -16.91
C ILE A 224 4.55 -8.54 -16.30
N GLU A 225 4.80 -7.59 -15.41
CA GLU A 225 3.74 -6.77 -14.82
C GLU A 225 3.17 -5.73 -15.78
N HIS A 226 3.89 -5.41 -16.86
CA HIS A 226 3.44 -4.49 -17.89
C HIS A 226 2.18 -5.04 -18.59
N GLY A 227 1.13 -4.22 -18.66
CA GLY A 227 -0.16 -4.59 -19.26
C GLY A 227 -1.16 -5.19 -18.28
N VAL A 228 -0.70 -5.62 -17.10
CA VAL A 228 -1.52 -6.17 -16.02
C VAL A 228 -1.67 -5.15 -14.89
N VAL A 229 -0.59 -4.47 -14.53
CA VAL A 229 -0.58 -3.46 -13.46
C VAL A 229 -0.83 -2.09 -14.07
N LEU A 230 -1.81 -1.37 -13.53
CA LEU A 230 -2.17 -0.04 -14.01
C LEU A 230 -1.11 1.00 -13.61
N ARG A 231 -0.78 1.88 -14.54
CA ARG A 231 0.07 3.04 -14.29
C ARG A 231 -0.74 4.07 -13.51
N ARG A 232 -0.22 4.47 -12.35
CA ARG A 232 -0.81 5.50 -11.48
C ARG A 232 -0.22 6.87 -11.77
N GLU A 233 -1.07 7.85 -12.00
CA GLU A 233 -0.72 9.27 -11.98
C GLU A 233 -1.43 9.98 -10.82
N THR A 234 -0.68 10.73 -10.02
CA THR A 234 -1.23 11.45 -8.86
C THR A 234 -1.24 12.95 -9.15
N ARG A 235 -2.41 13.57 -9.05
CA ARG A 235 -2.57 15.03 -9.16
C ARG A 235 -2.99 15.60 -7.80
N ASN A 236 -2.36 16.70 -7.40
CA ASN A 236 -2.73 17.45 -6.21
C ASN A 236 -3.89 18.39 -6.55
N LEU A 237 -5.05 18.21 -5.92
CA LEU A 237 -6.24 19.05 -6.17
C LEU A 237 -6.12 20.43 -5.51
N ASN A 238 -5.31 20.51 -4.47
CA ASN A 238 -5.18 21.68 -3.61
C ASN A 238 -4.26 22.78 -4.16
N THR A 239 -3.41 22.51 -5.14
CA THR A 239 -2.38 23.47 -5.58
C THR A 239 -2.99 24.72 -6.22
N LEU A 240 -3.96 24.54 -7.12
CA LEU A 240 -4.68 25.64 -7.75
C LEU A 240 -5.51 26.42 -6.73
N LEU A 241 -6.25 25.71 -5.88
CA LEU A 241 -7.08 26.31 -4.84
C LEU A 241 -6.23 27.13 -3.84
N ARG A 242 -5.06 26.62 -3.45
CA ARG A 242 -4.13 27.34 -2.56
C ARG A 242 -3.62 28.63 -3.21
N ARG A 243 -3.35 28.62 -4.52
CA ARG A 243 -2.95 29.82 -5.26
C ARG A 243 -4.08 30.84 -5.32
N VAL A 244 -5.30 30.41 -5.61
CA VAL A 244 -6.49 31.28 -5.62
C VAL A 244 -6.72 31.90 -4.24
N VAL A 245 -6.74 31.10 -3.16
CA VAL A 245 -6.93 31.61 -1.79
C VAL A 245 -5.84 32.62 -1.41
N LYS A 246 -4.57 32.32 -1.68
CA LYS A 246 -3.47 33.27 -1.43
C LYS A 246 -3.62 34.56 -2.24
N GLY A 247 -4.01 34.45 -3.51
CA GLY A 247 -4.25 35.59 -4.39
C GLY A 247 -5.39 36.46 -3.88
N SER A 248 -6.54 35.87 -3.55
CA SER A 248 -7.71 36.56 -3.01
C SER A 248 -7.41 37.26 -1.67
N VAL A 249 -6.75 36.58 -0.73
CA VAL A 249 -6.36 37.20 0.55
C VAL A 249 -5.39 38.35 0.30
N THR A 250 -4.42 38.20 -0.60
CA THR A 250 -3.48 39.28 -0.93
C THR A 250 -4.20 40.47 -1.55
N ALA A 251 -5.14 40.26 -2.46
CA ALA A 251 -5.92 41.32 -3.10
C ALA A 251 -6.79 42.08 -2.08
N ILE A 252 -7.50 41.37 -1.21
CA ILE A 252 -8.33 41.97 -0.15
C ILE A 252 -7.47 42.76 0.83
N MET A 253 -6.33 42.20 1.26
CA MET A 253 -5.40 42.89 2.15
C MET A 253 -4.80 44.14 1.49
N MET A 254 -4.47 44.08 0.19
CA MET A 254 -3.96 45.25 -0.53
C MET A 254 -5.03 46.33 -0.68
N ALA A 255 -6.27 45.97 -0.99
CA ALA A 255 -7.37 46.93 -1.04
C ALA A 255 -7.60 47.59 0.34
N PHE A 256 -7.59 46.81 1.42
CA PHE A 256 -7.72 47.33 2.78
C PHE A 256 -6.57 48.25 3.17
N VAL A 257 -5.32 47.85 2.92
CA VAL A 257 -4.15 48.71 3.18
C VAL A 257 -4.22 49.98 2.34
N MET A 258 -4.59 49.89 1.07
CA MET A 258 -4.69 51.07 0.21
C MET A 258 -5.74 52.06 0.73
N LEU A 259 -6.88 51.59 1.23
CA LEU A 259 -7.88 52.44 1.87
C LEU A 259 -7.34 53.11 3.15
N LEU A 260 -6.60 52.38 3.99
CA LEU A 260 -5.95 52.96 5.18
C LEU A 260 -4.87 53.99 4.82
N VAL A 261 -4.09 53.73 3.77
CA VAL A 261 -3.07 54.67 3.28
C VAL A 261 -3.72 55.93 2.73
N LEU A 262 -4.82 55.80 1.96
CA LEU A 262 -5.57 56.94 1.44
C LEU A 262 -6.17 57.79 2.56
N THR A 263 -6.80 57.17 3.57
CA THR A 263 -7.37 57.88 4.72
C THR A 263 -6.30 58.54 5.60
N ALA A 264 -5.14 57.90 5.79
CA ALA A 264 -4.01 58.53 6.46
C ALA A 264 -3.49 59.74 5.66
N ARG A 265 -3.38 59.63 4.34
CA ARG A 265 -2.95 60.74 3.47
C ARG A 265 -3.96 61.89 3.42
N THR A 266 -5.27 61.63 3.50
CA THR A 266 -6.27 62.70 3.56
C THR A 266 -6.22 63.45 4.90
N ASN A 267 -5.84 62.78 5.99
CA ASN A 267 -5.76 63.39 7.32
C ASN A 267 -4.42 64.11 7.58
N PHE A 268 -3.33 63.68 6.95
CA PHE A 268 -2.01 64.31 7.04
C PHE A 268 -1.61 64.94 5.71
N THR A 269 -1.85 66.24 5.56
CA THR A 269 -1.58 67.00 4.32
C THR A 269 -0.09 67.22 4.04
N GLN A 270 0.79 67.08 5.03
CA GLN A 270 2.25 67.22 4.90
C GLN A 270 2.98 65.90 5.20
N VAL A 271 4.00 65.58 4.40
CA VAL A 271 4.84 64.38 4.60
C VAL A 271 5.75 64.59 5.81
N THR A 272 5.25 64.19 6.98
CA THR A 272 5.97 64.23 8.25
C THR A 272 6.56 62.86 8.59
N ILE A 273 7.58 62.84 9.45
CA ILE A 273 8.21 61.61 9.97
C ILE A 273 7.15 60.68 10.61
N GLY A 274 6.14 61.25 11.27
CA GLY A 274 5.03 60.49 11.85
C GLY A 274 4.18 59.74 10.81
N LEU A 275 3.95 60.32 9.63
CA LEU A 275 3.23 59.67 8.53
C LEU A 275 4.00 58.45 8.00
N VAL A 276 5.32 58.59 7.82
CA VAL A 276 6.18 57.50 7.34
C VAL A 276 6.20 56.34 8.36
N ALA A 277 6.30 56.65 9.65
CA ALA A 277 6.25 55.65 10.72
C ALA A 277 4.88 54.93 10.79
N LEU A 278 3.78 55.65 10.58
CA LEU A 278 2.44 55.07 10.54
C LEU A 278 2.28 54.14 9.33
N LEU A 279 2.72 54.56 8.15
CA LEU A 279 2.68 53.74 6.93
C LEU A 279 3.52 52.47 7.07
N GLY A 280 4.73 52.58 7.63
CA GLY A 280 5.59 51.43 7.93
C GLY A 280 4.90 50.44 8.86
N THR A 281 4.20 50.93 9.89
CA THR A 281 3.43 50.11 10.83
C THR A 281 2.27 49.37 10.15
N ILE A 282 1.49 50.06 9.30
CA ILE A 282 0.40 49.46 8.53
C ILE A 282 0.92 48.35 7.61
N TYR A 283 2.05 48.59 6.93
CA TYR A 283 2.68 47.59 6.08
C TYR A 283 3.21 46.38 6.85
N GLY A 284 3.82 46.60 8.02
CA GLY A 284 4.27 45.52 8.91
C GLY A 284 3.12 44.65 9.40
N LEU A 285 2.04 45.27 9.90
CA LEU A 285 0.84 44.57 10.34
C LEU A 285 0.19 43.76 9.20
N ARG A 286 0.15 44.32 7.99
CA ARG A 286 -0.39 43.62 6.81
C ARG A 286 0.28 42.28 6.57
N GLU A 287 1.60 42.18 6.74
CA GLU A 287 2.29 40.91 6.49
C GLU A 287 1.92 39.84 7.53
N ILE A 288 1.85 40.22 8.81
CA ILE A 288 1.44 39.32 9.91
C ILE A 288 0.00 38.82 9.68
N PHE A 289 -0.95 39.73 9.44
CA PHE A 289 -2.36 39.37 9.24
C PHE A 289 -2.58 38.53 7.98
N LYS A 290 -1.88 38.83 6.89
CA LYS A 290 -1.99 38.07 5.64
C LYS A 290 -1.67 36.59 5.86
N GLU A 291 -0.63 36.26 6.62
CA GLU A 291 -0.25 34.87 6.89
C GLU A 291 -1.30 34.15 7.75
N ASP A 292 -1.77 34.79 8.81
CA ASP A 292 -2.74 34.20 9.74
C ASP A 292 -4.11 33.98 9.10
N ILE A 293 -4.63 34.99 8.39
CA ILE A 293 -5.90 34.90 7.68
C ILE A 293 -5.83 33.81 6.60
N THR A 294 -4.74 33.79 5.81
CA THR A 294 -4.53 32.74 4.80
C THR A 294 -4.58 31.36 5.44
N ARG A 295 -3.90 31.16 6.58
CA ARG A 295 -3.84 29.88 7.28
C ARG A 295 -5.21 29.45 7.81
N ILE A 296 -5.98 30.36 8.40
CA ILE A 296 -7.32 30.09 8.95
C ILE A 296 -8.29 29.72 7.83
N ILE A 297 -8.33 30.52 6.77
CA ILE A 297 -9.19 30.27 5.60
C ILE A 297 -8.82 28.95 4.95
N TRP A 298 -7.51 28.71 4.74
CA TRP A 298 -7.02 27.47 4.13
C TRP A 298 -7.44 26.23 4.91
N ARG A 299 -7.26 26.24 6.25
CA ARG A 299 -7.70 25.13 7.10
C ARG A 299 -9.19 24.87 6.98
N ARG A 300 -10.04 25.91 6.97
CA ARG A 300 -11.49 25.74 6.83
C ARG A 300 -11.89 25.18 5.46
N ILE A 301 -11.24 25.64 4.39
CA ILE A 301 -11.56 25.23 3.02
C ILE A 301 -11.17 23.78 2.74
N ILE A 302 -10.00 23.33 3.23
CA ILE A 302 -9.53 21.97 2.95
C ILE A 302 -10.28 20.91 3.75
N MET A 303 -10.76 21.26 4.94
CA MET A 303 -11.41 20.29 5.84
C MET A 303 -12.51 19.50 5.12
N GLY A 304 -12.38 18.17 5.09
CA GLY A 304 -13.32 17.27 4.43
C GLY A 304 -13.23 17.17 2.90
N ARG A 305 -12.30 17.89 2.24
CA ARG A 305 -12.12 17.82 0.78
C ARG A 305 -11.03 16.82 0.38
N ALA A 306 -11.21 16.22 -0.81
CA ALA A 306 -10.22 15.34 -1.41
C ALA A 306 -8.94 16.14 -1.69
N LYS A 307 -7.80 15.64 -1.22
CA LYS A 307 -6.51 16.31 -1.40
C LYS A 307 -5.81 15.85 -2.68
N TRP A 308 -5.98 14.58 -3.02
CA TRP A 308 -5.34 13.96 -4.18
C TRP A 308 -6.34 13.23 -5.05
N LEU A 309 -6.10 13.29 -6.36
CA LEU A 309 -6.75 12.47 -7.35
C LEU A 309 -5.70 11.56 -7.99
N GLN A 310 -5.86 10.26 -7.81
CA GLN A 310 -5.12 9.24 -8.54
C GLN A 310 -5.93 8.82 -9.77
N SER A 311 -5.29 8.84 -10.94
CA SER A 311 -5.86 8.30 -12.17
C SER A 311 -5.05 7.06 -12.56
N PHE A 312 -5.75 5.98 -12.86
CA PHE A 312 -5.14 4.72 -13.26
C PHE A 312 -5.34 4.50 -14.75
N TYR A 313 -4.24 4.28 -15.44
CA TYR A 313 -4.19 4.07 -16.89
C TYR A 313 -3.71 2.66 -17.18
N ASN A 314 -4.28 2.04 -18.20
CA ASN A 314 -3.71 0.82 -18.75
C ASN A 314 -2.35 1.15 -19.38
N SER A 315 -1.30 0.39 -19.07
CA SER A 315 0.05 0.67 -19.57
C SER A 315 0.20 0.41 -21.08
N THR A 316 -0.64 -0.46 -21.65
CA THR A 316 -0.61 -0.82 -23.07
C THR A 316 -1.45 0.16 -23.88
N THR A 317 -2.74 0.31 -23.56
CA THR A 317 -3.64 1.17 -24.35
C THR A 317 -3.62 2.64 -23.94
N LYS A 318 -3.00 2.98 -22.80
CA LYS A 318 -3.01 4.33 -22.20
C LYS A 318 -4.41 4.88 -21.90
N VAL A 319 -5.45 4.04 -21.99
CA VAL A 319 -6.82 4.41 -21.65
C VAL A 319 -6.97 4.45 -20.14
N LYS A 320 -7.74 5.43 -19.67
CA LYS A 320 -8.04 5.59 -18.25
C LYS A 320 -9.07 4.55 -17.80
N VAL A 321 -8.71 3.78 -16.77
CA VAL A 321 -9.50 2.64 -16.29
C VAL A 321 -10.22 2.97 -14.99
N ALA A 322 -9.55 3.63 -14.05
CA ALA A 322 -10.11 3.95 -12.74
C ALA A 322 -9.67 5.34 -12.26
N LYS A 323 -10.45 5.89 -11.34
CA LYS A 323 -10.17 7.14 -10.62
C LYS A 323 -10.25 6.83 -9.13
N GLN A 324 -9.29 7.32 -8.36
CA GLN A 324 -9.37 7.26 -6.90
C GLN A 324 -9.14 8.64 -6.31
N LYS A 325 -10.05 9.11 -5.48
CA LYS A 325 -9.84 10.29 -4.65
C LYS A 325 -9.34 9.86 -3.27
N VAL A 326 -8.39 10.62 -2.74
CA VAL A 326 -7.79 10.34 -1.42
C VAL A 326 -7.93 11.54 -0.51
N TRP A 327 -8.42 11.27 0.71
CA TRP A 327 -8.42 12.20 1.83
C TRP A 327 -7.47 11.64 2.89
N LEU A 328 -6.72 12.54 3.52
CA LEU A 328 -5.90 12.26 4.69
C LEU A 328 -5.95 13.51 5.54
N GLU A 329 -6.48 13.44 6.75
CA GLU A 329 -6.52 14.59 7.64
C GLU A 329 -6.43 14.20 9.12
N TYR A 330 -5.84 15.08 9.92
CA TYR A 330 -5.96 15.00 11.37
C TYR A 330 -7.31 15.59 11.82
N ILE A 331 -8.13 14.79 12.46
CA ILE A 331 -9.49 15.17 12.88
C ILE A 331 -9.59 15.36 14.39
N LYS A 332 -10.57 16.14 14.81
CA LYS A 332 -10.97 16.21 16.23
C LYS A 332 -11.93 15.05 16.55
N PRO A 333 -11.95 14.54 17.79
CA PRO A 333 -12.87 13.48 18.20
C PRO A 333 -14.35 13.82 17.93
N THR A 334 -14.72 15.10 18.00
CA THR A 334 -16.09 15.59 17.79
C THR A 334 -16.61 15.43 16.36
N ARG A 335 -15.73 15.22 15.36
CA ARG A 335 -16.13 15.01 13.96
C ARG A 335 -16.28 13.53 13.59
N ILE A 336 -16.02 12.62 14.53
CA ILE A 336 -16.18 11.19 14.27
C ILE A 336 -17.68 10.86 14.32
N PRO A 337 -18.22 10.14 13.33
CA PRO A 337 -19.61 9.66 13.37
C PRO A 337 -19.90 8.88 14.64
N LYS A 338 -21.09 9.09 15.23
CA LYS A 338 -21.48 8.48 16.52
C LYS A 338 -21.39 6.95 16.51
N GLU A 339 -21.74 6.32 15.39
CA GLU A 339 -21.64 4.86 15.17
C GLU A 339 -20.19 4.37 15.34
N ILE A 340 -19.25 5.08 14.72
CA ILE A 340 -17.82 4.75 14.77
C ILE A 340 -17.25 5.04 16.16
N ALA A 341 -17.65 6.17 16.76
CA ALA A 341 -17.28 6.51 18.12
C ALA A 341 -17.74 5.44 19.13
N ALA A 342 -18.92 4.83 18.93
CA ALA A 342 -19.41 3.73 19.76
C ALA A 342 -18.53 2.47 19.66
N ILE A 343 -18.02 2.15 18.48
CA ILE A 343 -17.06 1.04 18.28
C ILE A 343 -15.76 1.29 19.06
N PHE A 344 -15.34 2.55 19.17
CA PHE A 344 -14.17 2.95 19.97
C PHE A 344 -14.46 3.09 21.47
N SER A 345 -15.70 3.38 21.88
CA SER A 345 -16.07 3.69 23.28
C SER A 345 -16.22 2.47 24.19
N LYS A 346 -16.35 1.25 23.63
CA LYS A 346 -16.28 -0.03 24.36
C LYS A 346 -14.87 -0.34 24.94
N ARG A 347 -14.13 0.68 25.42
CA ARG A 347 -12.83 0.54 26.09
C ARG A 347 -13.03 0.25 27.58
N ARG A 348 -12.25 -0.68 28.14
CA ARG A 348 -12.04 -0.75 29.59
C ARG A 348 -11.49 0.60 30.09
N GLN A 349 -11.98 1.07 31.24
CA GLN A 349 -11.67 2.38 31.83
C GLN A 349 -10.16 2.68 31.97
N GLN A 350 -9.31 1.65 32.11
CA GLN A 350 -7.85 1.78 32.17
C GLN A 350 -7.17 2.38 30.91
N ASN A 351 -7.85 2.41 29.75
CA ASN A 351 -7.26 2.84 28.46
C ASN A 351 -7.84 4.16 27.89
N LYS A 352 -8.30 5.08 28.75
CA LYS A 352 -8.64 6.46 28.37
C LYS A 352 -7.38 7.33 28.24
N GLN A 353 -6.46 6.93 27.37
CA GLN A 353 -5.31 7.75 27.04
C GLN A 353 -5.68 8.86 26.05
N ALA A 354 -5.07 10.04 26.21
CA ALA A 354 -5.18 11.11 25.24
C ALA A 354 -4.61 10.65 23.89
N ALA A 355 -5.35 10.90 22.81
CA ALA A 355 -5.02 10.38 21.49
C ALA A 355 -5.25 11.41 20.39
N GLN A 356 -4.36 11.38 19.42
CA GLN A 356 -4.46 12.09 18.16
C GLN A 356 -5.21 11.22 17.15
N TRP A 357 -6.18 11.82 16.45
CA TRP A 357 -6.97 11.11 15.46
C TRP A 357 -6.52 11.45 14.05
N MET A 358 -6.39 10.43 13.22
CA MET A 358 -6.07 10.55 11.80
C MET A 358 -7.15 9.81 11.00
N TYR A 359 -7.69 10.49 10.00
CA TYR A 359 -8.71 9.98 9.11
C TYR A 359 -8.17 9.85 7.69
N MET A 360 -8.43 8.71 7.08
CA MET A 360 -8.10 8.44 5.69
C MET A 360 -9.34 7.95 4.96
N ARG A 361 -9.60 8.49 3.77
CA ARG A 361 -10.68 8.04 2.90
C ARG A 361 -10.13 7.75 1.52
N PHE A 362 -10.59 6.65 0.95
CA PHE A 362 -10.26 6.20 -0.38
C PHE A 362 -11.58 5.95 -1.11
N GLU A 363 -11.93 6.84 -2.01
CA GLU A 363 -13.09 6.69 -2.89
C GLU A 363 -12.58 6.25 -4.26
N CYS A 364 -13.00 5.09 -4.73
CA CYS A 364 -12.59 4.53 -6.00
C CYS A 364 -13.79 4.38 -6.94
N ASP A 365 -13.66 4.96 -8.12
CA ASP A 365 -14.64 4.89 -9.20
C ASP A 365 -14.03 4.14 -10.39
N VAL A 366 -14.71 3.10 -10.86
CA VAL A 366 -14.36 2.37 -12.08
C VAL A 366 -15.38 2.70 -13.18
N PRO A 367 -15.19 3.78 -13.96
CA PRO A 367 -16.19 4.25 -14.92
C PRO A 367 -16.28 3.40 -16.20
N VAL A 368 -15.45 2.36 -16.35
CA VAL A 368 -15.37 1.56 -17.57
C VAL A 368 -16.50 0.53 -17.61
N ASN A 369 -17.14 0.38 -18.77
CA ASN A 369 -18.24 -0.55 -18.99
C ASN A 369 -17.79 -2.02 -18.98
N THR A 370 -16.68 -2.32 -19.65
CA THR A 370 -16.12 -3.66 -19.77
C THR A 370 -14.60 -3.58 -19.69
N PHE A 371 -13.98 -4.49 -18.96
CA PHE A 371 -12.53 -4.62 -19.00
C PHE A 371 -12.08 -5.29 -20.31
N MET A 372 -10.77 -5.31 -20.52
CA MET A 372 -10.20 -6.03 -21.66
C MET A 372 -10.62 -7.50 -21.65
N PRO A 373 -10.65 -8.17 -22.82
CA PRO A 373 -11.02 -9.58 -22.91
C PRO A 373 -10.21 -10.44 -21.93
N GLY A 374 -10.93 -11.23 -21.13
CA GLY A 374 -10.34 -12.14 -20.13
C GLY A 374 -10.06 -11.53 -18.75
N TYR A 375 -10.46 -10.28 -18.49
CA TYR A 375 -10.40 -9.68 -17.15
C TYR A 375 -11.80 -9.41 -16.62
N ASP A 376 -12.06 -9.84 -15.39
CA ASP A 376 -13.38 -9.73 -14.77
C ASP A 376 -13.41 -8.68 -13.67
N ALA A 377 -12.26 -8.43 -13.02
CA ALA A 377 -12.14 -7.53 -11.89
C ALA A 377 -10.82 -6.75 -11.88
N LEU A 378 -10.74 -5.71 -11.07
CA LEU A 378 -9.50 -5.04 -10.70
C LEU A 378 -9.17 -5.39 -9.25
N HIS A 379 -7.99 -5.93 -9.00
CA HIS A 379 -7.47 -6.04 -7.66
C HIS A 379 -6.79 -4.74 -7.25
N GLN A 380 -7.32 -4.10 -6.22
CA GLN A 380 -6.73 -2.93 -5.60
C GLN A 380 -6.02 -3.33 -4.31
N SER A 381 -4.78 -2.87 -4.16
CA SER A 381 -3.99 -2.97 -2.93
C SER A 381 -3.55 -1.56 -2.48
N ILE A 382 -3.90 -1.21 -1.24
CA ILE A 382 -3.51 0.04 -0.60
C ILE A 382 -2.50 -0.32 0.50
N ASN A 383 -1.25 0.07 0.29
CA ASN A 383 -0.16 -0.19 1.21
C ASN A 383 0.13 1.07 2.02
N ILE A 384 -0.01 0.97 3.34
CA ILE A 384 0.22 2.04 4.30
C ILE A 384 1.41 1.66 5.18
N SER A 385 2.50 2.42 5.11
CA SER A 385 3.69 2.18 5.93
C SER A 385 3.65 2.94 7.24
N MET A 386 3.85 2.22 8.34
CA MET A 386 3.94 2.74 9.71
C MET A 386 5.37 3.17 10.09
N ALA A 387 6.34 3.00 9.18
CA ALA A 387 7.74 3.40 9.38
C ALA A 387 7.95 4.84 9.90
N PRO A 388 7.23 5.89 9.44
CA PRO A 388 7.48 7.25 9.91
C PRO A 388 6.95 7.46 11.33
N MET A 389 5.92 6.69 11.73
CA MET A 389 5.33 6.73 13.07
C MET A 389 6.28 6.10 14.10
N VAL A 390 7.00 5.06 13.67
CA VAL A 390 7.93 4.31 14.50
C VAL A 390 9.17 5.12 14.91
N ARG A 391 9.58 6.10 14.09
CA ARG A 391 10.74 6.97 14.37
C ARG A 391 10.60 7.79 15.66
N TYR A 392 9.36 8.07 16.07
CA TYR A 392 9.05 8.89 17.25
C TYR A 392 8.86 8.06 18.52
N LEU A 393 8.94 6.73 18.43
CA LEU A 393 8.73 5.85 19.56
C LEU A 393 9.97 5.80 20.46
N ARG A 394 9.73 5.87 21.77
CA ARG A 394 10.80 5.69 22.76
C ARG A 394 11.19 4.22 22.83
N LYS A 395 12.48 3.95 23.02
CA LYS A 395 12.97 2.60 23.28
C LYS A 395 12.43 2.13 24.64
N GLY A 396 12.18 0.83 24.78
CA GLY A 396 11.91 0.26 26.10
C GLY A 396 13.15 0.37 26.98
N GLU A 397 12.93 0.81 28.22
CA GLU A 397 13.96 0.97 29.23
C GLU A 397 13.66 -0.01 30.38
N GLY A 398 14.71 -0.64 30.91
CA GLY A 398 14.60 -1.60 32.02
C GLY A 398 14.69 -3.07 31.62
N ARG A 399 14.72 -3.92 32.64
CA ARG A 399 14.81 -5.39 32.55
C ARG A 399 13.82 -5.97 33.55
N VAL A 400 13.00 -6.92 33.11
CA VAL A 400 12.14 -7.71 33.98
C VAL A 400 12.87 -9.01 34.28
N TYR A 401 12.89 -9.39 35.55
CA TYR A 401 13.50 -10.62 36.02
C TYR A 401 12.38 -11.58 36.40
N GLU A 402 12.39 -12.76 35.78
CA GLU A 402 11.44 -13.84 36.07
C GLU A 402 12.20 -14.98 36.75
N TYR A 403 11.70 -15.42 37.92
CA TYR A 403 12.25 -16.57 38.62
C TYR A 403 11.45 -17.81 38.27
N SER A 404 11.99 -18.66 37.39
CA SER A 404 11.38 -19.94 37.01
C SER A 404 12.01 -21.08 37.81
N GLY A 405 11.81 -21.07 39.14
CA GLY A 405 12.10 -22.14 40.12
C GLY A 405 13.54 -22.67 40.25
N LYS A 406 14.40 -22.49 39.24
CA LYS A 406 15.79 -22.96 39.16
C LYS A 406 16.72 -21.95 38.48
N LYS A 407 16.20 -20.98 37.72
CA LYS A 407 17.00 -19.94 37.04
C LYS A 407 16.27 -18.60 37.02
N ILE A 408 17.03 -17.51 37.15
CA ILE A 408 16.56 -16.14 36.88
C ILE A 408 16.68 -15.90 35.38
N ARG A 409 15.56 -15.71 34.71
CA ARG A 409 15.51 -15.25 33.31
C ARG A 409 15.39 -13.74 33.29
N LYS A 410 16.16 -13.11 32.41
CA LYS A 410 16.22 -11.66 32.25
C LYS A 410 15.62 -11.30 30.90
N HIS A 411 14.52 -10.57 30.95
CA HIS A 411 13.81 -10.09 29.76
C HIS A 411 14.06 -8.59 29.61
N ALA A 412 14.57 -8.15 28.47
CA ALA A 412 14.63 -6.73 28.15
C ALA A 412 13.19 -6.21 27.99
N VAL A 413 12.87 -5.10 28.64
CA VAL A 413 11.53 -4.51 28.53
C VAL A 413 11.38 -3.88 27.16
N GLU A 414 10.42 -4.35 26.38
CA GLU A 414 10.01 -3.70 25.14
C GLU A 414 8.85 -2.74 25.42
N ARG A 415 9.00 -1.47 25.03
CA ARG A 415 7.87 -0.54 25.04
C ARG A 415 7.01 -0.81 23.80
N ARG A 416 5.74 -1.15 24.04
CA ARG A 416 4.75 -1.44 23.01
C ARG A 416 3.70 -0.35 22.98
N TYR A 417 3.37 0.09 21.79
CA TYR A 417 2.35 1.10 21.53
C TYR A 417 1.17 0.45 20.84
N GLN A 418 -0.04 0.89 21.18
CA GLN A 418 -1.27 0.34 20.62
C GLN A 418 -2.00 1.42 19.83
N ILE A 419 -2.19 1.20 18.53
CA ILE A 419 -3.05 2.02 17.67
C ILE A 419 -4.35 1.26 17.46
N ASN A 420 -5.48 1.90 17.76
CA ASN A 420 -6.77 1.36 17.39
C ASN A 420 -7.16 1.88 16.02
N VAL A 421 -7.58 0.99 15.14
CA VAL A 421 -8.03 1.31 13.79
C VAL A 421 -9.46 0.81 13.60
N VAL A 422 -10.32 1.63 13.04
CA VAL A 422 -11.62 1.17 12.53
C VAL A 422 -11.59 1.34 11.01
N LEU A 423 -11.79 0.23 10.33
CA LEU A 423 -11.94 0.14 8.88
C LEU A 423 -13.44 0.12 8.60
N VAL A 424 -13.93 1.11 7.85
CA VAL A 424 -15.31 1.15 7.36
C VAL A 424 -15.27 0.99 5.86
N THR A 425 -16.07 0.06 5.36
CA THR A 425 -16.19 -0.20 3.93
C THR A 425 -17.63 -0.02 3.53
N ARG A 426 -17.86 0.68 2.43
CA ARG A 426 -19.19 0.82 1.84
C ARG A 426 -19.14 0.35 0.41
N ASP A 427 -20.01 -0.60 0.10
CA ASP A 427 -20.23 -1.09 -1.25
C ASP A 427 -21.29 -0.22 -1.95
N ASP A 428 -21.54 -0.49 -3.24
CA ASP A 428 -22.55 0.20 -4.07
C ASP A 428 -23.93 0.30 -3.40
N ASN A 429 -24.31 -0.72 -2.60
CA ASN A 429 -25.57 -0.76 -1.85
C ASN A 429 -25.58 0.13 -0.58
N HIS A 430 -24.52 0.91 -0.32
CA HIS A 430 -24.36 1.79 0.83
C HIS A 430 -24.36 1.11 2.20
N GLU A 431 -24.37 -0.23 2.25
CA GLU A 431 -24.21 -0.98 3.50
C GLU A 431 -22.80 -0.76 4.06
N ALA A 432 -22.73 -0.15 5.24
CA ALA A 432 -21.47 0.14 5.91
C ALA A 432 -21.06 -1.05 6.80
N GLN A 433 -19.96 -1.72 6.43
CA GLN A 433 -19.34 -2.71 7.30
C GLN A 433 -18.18 -2.08 8.05
N ALA A 434 -18.30 -2.03 9.37
CA ALA A 434 -17.25 -1.50 10.24
C ALA A 434 -16.53 -2.64 10.98
N GLN A 435 -15.20 -2.67 10.86
CA GLN A 435 -14.35 -3.66 11.51
C GLN A 435 -13.29 -2.96 12.35
N ARG A 436 -13.12 -3.41 13.59
CA ARG A 436 -12.13 -2.86 14.52
C ARG A 436 -10.86 -3.72 14.53
N TYR A 437 -9.72 -3.05 14.45
CA TYR A 437 -8.40 -3.65 14.53
C TYR A 437 -7.58 -2.99 15.63
N LYS A 438 -6.78 -3.78 16.34
CA LYS A 438 -5.76 -3.32 17.28
C LYS A 438 -4.40 -3.64 16.71
N ILE A 439 -3.62 -2.59 16.47
CA ILE A 439 -2.25 -2.69 15.96
C ILE A 439 -1.31 -2.48 17.14
N THR A 440 -0.54 -3.50 17.49
CA THR A 440 0.51 -3.41 18.50
C THR A 440 1.85 -3.30 17.81
N LEU A 441 2.59 -2.24 18.10
CA LEU A 441 3.83 -1.91 17.42
C LEU A 441 4.95 -1.56 18.40
N ASN A 442 6.18 -1.89 18.03
CA ASN A 442 7.39 -1.50 18.74
C ASN A 442 8.30 -0.67 17.80
N ARG A 443 9.54 -0.39 18.20
CA ARG A 443 10.47 0.43 17.39
C ARG A 443 10.96 -0.27 16.12
N SER A 444 10.79 -1.58 15.96
CA SER A 444 11.34 -2.37 14.85
C SER A 444 10.29 -2.97 13.94
N GLN A 445 9.15 -3.40 14.47
CA GLN A 445 8.13 -4.19 13.77
C GLN A 445 6.71 -3.97 14.32
N ILE A 446 5.73 -4.40 13.53
CA ILE A 446 4.36 -4.60 14.02
C ILE A 446 4.36 -5.97 14.70
N VAL A 447 4.08 -5.98 16.01
CA VAL A 447 4.12 -7.17 16.86
C VAL A 447 2.85 -8.00 16.69
N ALA A 448 1.70 -7.34 16.55
CA ALA A 448 0.42 -8.01 16.35
C ALA A 448 -0.59 -7.10 15.65
N LEU A 449 -1.38 -7.71 14.77
CA LEU A 449 -2.58 -7.14 14.19
C LEU A 449 -3.77 -8.01 14.61
N GLU A 450 -4.57 -7.54 15.56
CA GLU A 450 -5.71 -8.29 16.09
C GLU A 450 -7.01 -7.71 15.57
N LYS A 451 -7.86 -8.54 14.96
CA LYS A 451 -9.26 -8.18 14.67
C LYS A 451 -10.05 -8.29 15.98
N ILE A 452 -10.53 -7.16 16.49
CA ILE A 452 -11.46 -7.15 17.62
C ILE A 452 -12.85 -7.32 17.02
N GLY A 453 -13.56 -8.37 17.46
CA GLY A 453 -14.84 -8.79 16.88
C GLY A 453 -15.78 -7.63 16.55
N SER A 454 -16.48 -7.78 15.42
CA SER A 454 -17.63 -6.95 15.07
C SER A 454 -18.63 -6.99 16.23
N PRO A 455 -19.31 -5.87 16.53
CA PRO A 455 -20.39 -5.89 17.50
C PRO A 455 -21.39 -6.96 17.07
N SER A 456 -21.60 -7.99 17.91
CA SER A 456 -22.91 -8.64 17.95
C SER A 456 -23.93 -7.53 18.19
N ALA A 457 -25.00 -7.59 17.39
CA ALA A 457 -26.10 -6.63 17.35
C ALA A 457 -26.58 -6.20 18.74
#